data_AF-A0A6P8J090-F1
#
_entry.id   AF-A0A6P8J090-F1
#
_cell.length_a   1.000
_cell.length_b   1.000
_cell.length_c   1.000
_cell.angle_alpha   90.00
_cell.angle_beta   90.00
_cell.angle_gamma   90.00
#
_symmetry.space_group_name_H-M   'P 1'
#
loop_
_entity.id
_entity.type
_entity.pdbx_description
1 polymer ?
#
loop_
_entity_poly.entity_id
_entity_poly.type
_entity_poly.pdbx_seq_one_letter_code
_entity_poly.pdbx_strand_id
1 'polypeptide(L)'
;MKRALYFLFVAFRLLYCEGSIRLSGGKSPNEGRVEILYNGTWGTVCDDSWDLNDANVVCRSLGLPNAASSLCCAAFGKGSGPILLDNVHCQGHEESLFHCQHNGWRSHNCGHGEDAGVVCGKPKIYTVRTNNLSGVIESPGYPQYMRQVNYQWTFSNSVANAQVAVYFDNIDLRRYHGGMSKITVVDSRNTSFLSVQNQRHHPVGFLITNPPLMISFYSSYQSRIGHSGNGIRMRYFVFSGSDKQSR
;
A
#
# COMPACT_ATOMS: atom_id res chain seq x y z
N MET A 1 16.98 -23.79 52.34
CA MET A 1 16.17 -24.30 51.21
C MET A 1 14.82 -23.60 51.20
N LYS A 2 14.59 -22.71 50.23
CA LYS A 2 13.31 -22.47 49.52
C LYS A 2 13.49 -21.23 48.64
N ARG A 3 13.61 -21.47 47.34
CA ARG A 3 13.59 -20.48 46.27
C ARG A 3 12.15 -19.98 46.11
N ALA A 4 11.94 -18.68 45.95
CA ALA A 4 10.73 -18.14 45.35
C ALA A 4 11.17 -17.22 44.21
N LEU A 5 11.20 -17.79 43.01
CA LEU A 5 11.37 -17.06 41.75
C LEU A 5 10.08 -16.25 41.54
N TYR A 6 10.15 -14.93 41.67
CA TYR A 6 9.11 -14.05 41.14
C TYR A 6 9.27 -14.02 39.61
N PHE A 7 8.61 -14.95 38.92
CA PHE A 7 8.33 -14.80 37.50
C PHE A 7 7.28 -13.68 37.35
N LEU A 8 7.76 -12.47 37.05
CA LEU A 8 6.92 -11.45 36.44
C LEU A 8 6.45 -12.01 35.10
N PHE A 9 5.24 -12.54 35.07
CA PHE A 9 4.47 -12.75 33.84
C PHE A 9 4.20 -11.37 33.24
N VAL A 10 5.16 -10.85 32.47
CA VAL A 10 4.84 -9.89 31.43
C VAL A 10 3.99 -10.68 30.45
N ALA A 11 2.67 -10.56 30.59
CA ALA A 11 1.75 -11.00 29.56
C ALA A 11 2.17 -10.28 28.27
N PHE A 12 2.88 -11.01 27.41
CA PHE A 12 2.92 -10.73 25.98
C PHE A 12 1.47 -10.80 25.50
N ARG A 13 0.69 -9.74 25.74
CA ARG A 13 -0.43 -9.44 24.85
C ARG A 13 0.26 -9.23 23.51
N LEU A 14 0.19 -10.24 22.66
CA LEU A 14 0.49 -10.08 21.26
C LEU A 14 -0.22 -8.81 20.81
N LEU A 15 0.55 -7.79 20.42
CA LEU A 15 0.06 -6.52 19.88
C LEU A 15 -0.54 -6.79 18.49
N TYR A 16 -1.60 -7.59 18.44
CA TYR A 16 -2.45 -7.67 17.28
C TYR A 16 -3.42 -6.50 17.38
N CYS A 17 -3.37 -5.62 16.38
CA CYS A 17 -4.40 -4.61 16.23
C CYS A 17 -5.69 -5.36 15.85
N GLU A 18 -6.51 -5.72 16.83
CA GLU A 18 -7.91 -6.11 16.62
C GLU A 18 -8.56 -5.12 15.65
N GLY A 19 -9.36 -5.62 14.71
CA GLY A 19 -9.90 -4.76 13.65
C GLY A 19 -9.00 -4.59 12.41
N SER A 20 -7.92 -5.36 12.28
CA SER A 20 -7.07 -5.34 11.08
C SER A 20 -7.77 -5.99 9.90
N ILE A 21 -7.57 -5.42 8.71
CA ILE A 21 -8.08 -5.93 7.43
C ILE A 21 -6.89 -6.20 6.51
N ARG A 22 -6.95 -7.26 5.69
CA ARG A 22 -5.97 -7.55 4.64
C ARG A 22 -6.68 -8.10 3.39
N LEU A 23 -6.01 -7.97 2.24
CA LEU A 23 -6.41 -8.58 0.98
C LEU A 23 -5.50 -9.77 0.67
N SER A 24 -6.10 -10.89 0.24
CA SER A 24 -5.37 -12.12 -0.10
C SER A 24 -5.84 -12.71 -1.44
N GLY A 25 -4.96 -13.46 -2.12
CA GLY A 25 -5.31 -14.14 -3.39
C GLY A 25 -5.34 -13.25 -4.63
N GLY A 26 -5.18 -11.93 -4.48
CA GLY A 26 -5.06 -10.98 -5.60
C GLY A 26 -3.71 -11.05 -6.33
N LYS A 27 -3.67 -10.57 -7.59
CA LYS A 27 -2.42 -10.45 -8.35
C LYS A 27 -1.68 -9.15 -8.05
N SER A 28 -2.37 -8.16 -7.51
CA SER A 28 -1.82 -6.88 -7.08
C SER A 28 -2.20 -6.55 -5.64
N PRO A 29 -1.48 -5.63 -4.97
CA PRO A 29 -1.76 -5.27 -3.58
C PRO A 29 -3.11 -4.57 -3.34
N ASN A 30 -3.79 -4.12 -4.41
CA ASN A 30 -5.05 -3.40 -4.35
C ASN A 30 -6.27 -4.28 -4.63
N GLU A 31 -6.12 -5.59 -4.71
CA GLU A 31 -7.22 -6.51 -4.96
C GLU A 31 -7.05 -7.78 -4.13
N GLY A 32 -8.17 -8.45 -3.83
CA GLY A 32 -8.14 -9.74 -3.16
C GLY A 32 -9.41 -10.05 -2.37
N ARG A 33 -9.46 -11.28 -1.86
CA ARG A 33 -10.42 -11.71 -0.84
C ARG A 33 -10.20 -10.89 0.42
N VAL A 34 -11.31 -10.44 1.01
CA VAL A 34 -11.30 -9.68 2.26
C VAL A 34 -11.12 -10.63 3.44
N GLU A 35 -10.08 -10.39 4.22
CA GLU A 35 -9.87 -11.09 5.49
C GLU A 35 -9.73 -10.07 6.62
N ILE A 36 -10.31 -10.40 7.77
CA ILE A 36 -10.32 -9.55 8.94
C ILE A 36 -9.81 -10.30 10.18
N LEU A 37 -9.18 -9.57 11.10
CA LEU A 37 -8.65 -10.11 12.34
C LEU A 37 -9.60 -9.81 13.51
N TYR A 38 -10.22 -10.87 14.04
CA TYR A 38 -11.13 -10.79 15.18
C TYR A 38 -10.77 -11.83 16.25
N ASN A 39 -10.56 -11.37 17.49
CA ASN A 39 -10.13 -12.18 18.63
C ASN A 39 -8.90 -13.04 18.30
N GLY A 40 -7.87 -12.39 17.77
CA GLY A 40 -6.59 -13.02 17.40
C GLY A 40 -6.64 -14.01 16.23
N THR A 41 -7.78 -14.17 15.56
CA THR A 41 -7.95 -15.13 14.46
C THR A 41 -8.31 -14.40 13.16
N TRP A 42 -7.57 -14.67 12.08
CA TRP A 42 -7.96 -14.22 10.75
C TRP A 42 -9.12 -15.07 10.22
N GLY A 43 -10.08 -14.43 9.58
CA GLY A 43 -11.19 -15.10 8.90
C GLY A 43 -11.76 -14.24 7.78
N THR A 44 -12.72 -14.79 7.04
CA THR A 44 -13.27 -14.19 5.82
C THR A 44 -14.60 -13.47 6.09
N VAL A 45 -15.11 -12.79 5.06
CA VAL A 45 -16.41 -12.11 5.05
C VAL A 45 -17.28 -12.78 3.99
N CYS A 46 -18.54 -13.07 4.30
CA CYS A 46 -19.50 -13.60 3.33
C CYS A 46 -19.94 -12.51 2.33
N ASP A 47 -20.29 -12.91 1.11
CA ASP A 47 -20.74 -12.03 0.04
C ASP A 47 -22.26 -11.73 0.04
N ASP A 48 -23.02 -12.33 0.95
CA ASP A 48 -24.42 -11.98 1.17
C ASP A 48 -24.54 -10.50 1.55
N SER A 49 -25.33 -9.76 0.77
CA SER A 49 -25.47 -8.29 0.81
C SER A 49 -24.20 -7.48 0.55
N TRP A 50 -23.09 -8.11 0.16
CA TRP A 50 -21.81 -7.45 -0.07
C TRP A 50 -21.84 -6.51 -1.27
N ASP A 51 -21.69 -5.21 -1.00
CA ASP A 51 -21.85 -4.17 -2.00
C ASP A 51 -20.63 -3.25 -2.14
N LEU A 52 -20.78 -2.22 -2.99
CA LEU A 52 -19.71 -1.28 -3.26
C LEU A 52 -19.41 -0.36 -2.06
N ASN A 53 -20.38 -0.11 -1.18
CA ASN A 53 -20.17 0.67 0.04
C ASN A 53 -19.29 -0.09 1.04
N ASP A 54 -19.54 -1.40 1.20
CA ASP A 54 -18.69 -2.25 2.04
C ASP A 54 -17.26 -2.32 1.49
N ALA A 55 -17.15 -2.52 0.17
CA ALA A 55 -15.87 -2.51 -0.51
C ALA A 55 -15.13 -1.16 -0.37
N ASN A 56 -15.85 -0.04 -0.42
CA ASN A 56 -15.28 1.29 -0.20
C ASN A 56 -14.71 1.44 1.22
N VAL A 57 -15.42 0.93 2.23
CA VAL A 57 -14.91 0.92 3.62
C VAL A 57 -13.64 0.09 3.68
N VAL A 58 -13.58 -1.10 3.07
CA VAL A 58 -12.35 -1.92 3.02
C VAL A 58 -11.21 -1.14 2.37
N CYS A 59 -11.41 -0.62 1.15
CA CYS A 59 -10.35 0.05 0.41
C CYS A 59 -9.83 1.30 1.14
N ARG A 60 -10.73 2.15 1.66
CA ARG A 60 -10.33 3.32 2.47
C ARG A 60 -9.67 2.90 3.77
N SER A 61 -10.17 1.86 4.43
CA SER A 61 -9.54 1.30 5.62
C SER A 61 -8.17 0.71 5.31
N LEU A 62 -7.80 0.46 4.06
CA LEU A 62 -6.46 0.06 3.65
C LEU A 62 -5.64 1.23 3.10
N GLY A 63 -6.19 2.46 3.12
CA GLY A 63 -5.64 3.69 2.52
C GLY A 63 -5.51 3.65 1.00
N LEU A 64 -6.24 2.73 0.37
CA LEU A 64 -6.38 2.65 -1.08
C LEU A 64 -7.51 3.58 -1.54
N PRO A 65 -7.52 3.98 -2.83
CA PRO A 65 -8.66 4.66 -3.43
C PRO A 65 -9.92 3.81 -3.33
N ASN A 66 -11.08 4.48 -3.43
CA ASN A 66 -12.40 3.83 -3.42
C ASN A 66 -12.46 2.61 -4.33
N ALA A 67 -13.30 1.65 -3.94
CA ALA A 67 -13.48 0.40 -4.64
C ALA A 67 -13.89 0.65 -6.09
N ALA A 68 -13.20 -0.02 -7.01
CA ALA A 68 -13.64 -0.15 -8.39
C ALA A 68 -14.70 -1.25 -8.52
N SER A 69 -14.63 -2.29 -7.68
CA SER A 69 -15.61 -3.38 -7.66
C SER A 69 -15.67 -4.08 -6.31
N SER A 70 -16.87 -4.49 -5.89
CA SER A 70 -17.09 -5.57 -4.95
C SER A 70 -17.22 -6.88 -5.73
N LEU A 71 -16.65 -7.98 -5.23
CA LEU A 71 -16.71 -9.28 -5.86
C LEU A 71 -17.28 -10.32 -4.89
N CYS A 72 -18.03 -11.26 -5.44
CA CYS A 72 -18.61 -12.40 -4.74
C CYS A 72 -17.86 -13.69 -5.07
N CYS A 73 -18.41 -14.79 -4.56
CA CYS A 73 -18.30 -16.11 -5.13
C CYS A 73 -16.87 -16.65 -5.11
N ALA A 74 -16.09 -16.24 -4.09
CA ALA A 74 -14.68 -16.56 -3.93
C ALA A 74 -13.84 -16.23 -5.18
N ALA A 75 -14.09 -15.07 -5.82
CA ALA A 75 -13.39 -14.64 -7.04
C ALA A 75 -11.85 -14.65 -6.93
N PHE A 76 -11.31 -14.44 -5.73
CA PHE A 76 -9.86 -14.52 -5.42
C PHE A 76 -9.46 -15.84 -4.75
N GLY A 77 -10.26 -16.88 -4.97
CA GLY A 77 -10.13 -18.18 -4.33
C GLY A 77 -10.76 -18.20 -2.93
N LYS A 78 -11.04 -19.43 -2.48
CA LYS A 78 -11.60 -19.70 -1.15
C LYS A 78 -10.56 -19.39 -0.07
N GLY A 79 -11.02 -18.79 1.01
CA GLY A 79 -10.25 -18.64 2.24
C GLY A 79 -10.22 -19.92 3.05
N SER A 80 -9.70 -19.78 4.27
CA SER A 80 -9.67 -20.82 5.28
C SER A 80 -9.90 -20.21 6.66
N GLY A 81 -10.29 -21.04 7.63
CA GLY A 81 -10.63 -20.58 8.97
C GLY A 81 -12.11 -20.21 9.09
N PRO A 82 -12.49 -19.35 10.05
CA PRO A 82 -13.88 -18.95 10.24
C PRO A 82 -14.33 -17.90 9.21
N ILE A 83 -15.60 -17.93 8.84
CA ILE A 83 -16.29 -16.77 8.26
C ILE A 83 -16.73 -15.89 9.44
N LEU A 84 -16.26 -14.66 9.47
CA LEU A 84 -16.38 -13.78 10.64
C LEU A 84 -17.54 -12.80 10.54
N LEU A 85 -17.87 -12.36 9.33
CA LEU A 85 -18.96 -11.42 9.07
C LEU A 85 -19.82 -11.91 7.92
N ASP A 86 -21.08 -11.53 7.96
CA ASP A 86 -22.13 -11.84 7.00
C ASP A 86 -23.20 -10.75 7.03
N ASN A 87 -23.86 -10.53 5.90
CA ASN A 87 -24.83 -9.45 5.65
C ASN A 87 -24.30 -8.10 6.14
N VAL A 88 -23.06 -7.80 5.73
CA VAL A 88 -22.43 -6.52 6.03
C VAL A 88 -23.19 -5.43 5.29
N HIS A 89 -23.49 -4.34 6.00
CA HIS A 89 -24.24 -3.23 5.46
C HIS A 89 -23.65 -1.90 5.93
N CYS A 90 -22.60 -1.47 5.24
CA CYS A 90 -21.95 -0.19 5.44
C CYS A 90 -22.71 0.94 4.70
N GLN A 91 -22.70 2.13 5.28
CA GLN A 91 -23.07 3.38 4.60
C GLN A 91 -21.96 3.90 3.68
N GLY A 92 -20.75 3.36 3.79
CA GLY A 92 -19.60 3.67 2.95
C GLY A 92 -18.61 4.66 3.57
N HIS A 93 -18.92 5.25 4.73
CA HIS A 93 -18.11 6.27 5.41
C HIS A 93 -17.48 5.79 6.72
N GLU A 94 -17.70 4.54 7.10
CA GLU A 94 -17.14 3.89 8.30
C GLU A 94 -15.61 3.73 8.22
N GLU A 95 -14.91 3.82 9.36
CA GLU A 95 -13.45 3.65 9.39
C GLU A 95 -12.96 2.20 9.16
N SER A 96 -13.87 1.24 9.33
CA SER A 96 -13.62 -0.20 9.26
C SER A 96 -14.94 -0.95 9.16
N LEU A 97 -14.91 -2.17 8.61
CA LEU A 97 -16.07 -3.09 8.59
C LEU A 97 -16.62 -3.39 9.98
N PHE A 98 -15.79 -3.26 11.02
CA PHE A 98 -16.15 -3.46 12.42
C PHE A 98 -17.18 -2.44 12.93
N HIS A 99 -17.39 -1.35 12.20
CA HIS A 99 -18.37 -0.31 12.54
C HIS A 99 -19.61 -0.36 11.64
N CYS A 100 -19.65 -1.27 10.67
CA CYS A 100 -20.82 -1.44 9.82
C CYS A 100 -21.83 -2.35 10.51
N GLN A 101 -23.11 -2.22 10.12
CA GLN A 101 -24.12 -3.18 10.55
C GLN A 101 -23.83 -4.54 9.91
N HIS A 102 -24.05 -5.62 10.67
CA HIS A 102 -23.86 -7.00 10.21
C HIS A 102 -24.63 -7.98 11.12
N ASN A 103 -24.79 -9.24 10.72
CA ASN A 103 -25.53 -10.25 11.48
C ASN A 103 -24.92 -10.62 12.85
N GLY A 104 -23.66 -10.23 13.08
CA GLY A 104 -22.92 -10.50 14.30
C GLY A 104 -21.71 -11.40 14.02
N TRP A 105 -20.74 -11.37 14.92
CA TRP A 105 -19.50 -12.12 14.75
C TRP A 105 -19.74 -13.62 14.64
N ARG A 106 -19.25 -14.23 13.56
CA ARG A 106 -19.39 -15.67 13.25
C ARG A 106 -20.85 -16.14 13.10
N SER A 107 -21.79 -15.21 12.92
CA SER A 107 -23.19 -15.52 12.65
C SER A 107 -23.43 -15.43 11.15
N HIS A 108 -23.39 -16.58 10.47
CA HIS A 108 -23.55 -16.69 9.02
C HIS A 108 -24.18 -18.04 8.64
N ASN A 109 -24.73 -18.11 7.44
CA ASN A 109 -25.21 -19.33 6.77
C ASN A 109 -24.32 -19.73 5.57
N CYS A 110 -23.23 -19.01 5.34
CA CYS A 110 -22.37 -19.17 4.16
C CYS A 110 -21.29 -20.26 4.32
N GLY A 111 -20.72 -20.70 3.19
CA GLY A 111 -19.45 -21.42 3.10
C GLY A 111 -18.39 -20.62 2.33
N HIS A 112 -17.14 -21.06 2.31
CA HIS A 112 -16.05 -20.33 1.62
C HIS A 112 -16.19 -20.25 0.09
N GLY A 113 -17.24 -20.83 -0.51
CA GLY A 113 -17.62 -20.52 -1.88
C GLY A 113 -18.16 -19.09 -2.04
N GLU A 114 -18.52 -18.44 -0.94
CA GLU A 114 -19.17 -17.15 -0.83
C GLU A 114 -18.26 -16.11 -0.16
N ASP A 115 -16.94 -16.31 -0.19
CA ASP A 115 -16.03 -15.32 0.38
C ASP A 115 -15.99 -14.06 -0.49
N ALA A 116 -16.28 -12.92 0.14
CA ALA A 116 -16.26 -11.61 -0.47
C ALA A 116 -14.84 -11.14 -0.84
N GLY A 117 -14.75 -10.41 -1.94
CA GLY A 117 -13.54 -9.79 -2.44
C GLY A 117 -13.74 -8.33 -2.84
N VAL A 118 -12.63 -7.63 -3.04
CA VAL A 118 -12.62 -6.26 -3.56
C VAL A 118 -11.55 -6.08 -4.62
N VAL A 119 -11.83 -5.16 -5.54
CA VAL A 119 -10.82 -4.50 -6.37
C VAL A 119 -10.86 -3.03 -5.98
N CYS A 120 -9.83 -2.56 -5.28
CA CYS A 120 -9.67 -1.15 -4.96
C CYS A 120 -9.20 -0.35 -6.18
N GLY A 121 -9.53 0.93 -6.20
CA GLY A 121 -9.11 1.83 -7.27
C GLY A 121 -7.58 1.82 -7.45
N LYS A 122 -7.15 2.06 -8.69
CA LYS A 122 -5.71 2.06 -9.02
C LYS A 122 -4.97 3.14 -8.21
N PRO A 123 -3.70 2.88 -7.83
CA PRO A 123 -2.83 3.88 -7.23
C PRO A 123 -2.92 5.22 -7.95
N LYS A 124 -2.88 6.33 -7.20
CA LYS A 124 -2.87 7.66 -7.83
C LYS A 124 -1.56 7.84 -8.61
N ILE A 125 -1.67 7.87 -9.93
CA ILE A 125 -0.54 8.13 -10.82
C ILE A 125 -0.33 9.65 -10.89
N TYR A 126 0.84 10.11 -10.45
CA TYR A 126 1.27 11.51 -10.57
C TYR A 126 2.15 11.66 -11.80
N THR A 127 1.60 12.18 -12.89
CA THR A 127 2.40 12.46 -14.09
C THR A 127 3.21 13.74 -13.88
N VAL A 128 4.53 13.60 -13.87
CA VAL A 128 5.45 14.73 -13.81
C VAL A 128 5.83 15.08 -15.24
N ARG A 129 5.24 16.16 -15.77
CA ARG A 129 5.63 16.72 -17.06
C ARG A 129 6.89 17.55 -16.86
N THR A 130 7.98 17.17 -17.52
CA THR A 130 9.29 17.81 -17.40
C THR A 130 9.38 19.10 -18.23
N ASN A 131 8.41 19.99 -18.08
CA ASN A 131 8.37 21.27 -18.78
C ASN A 131 9.39 22.26 -18.19
N ASN A 132 9.71 22.10 -16.91
CA ASN A 132 10.77 22.83 -16.23
C ASN A 132 12.08 22.04 -16.30
N LEU A 133 13.20 22.74 -16.51
CA LEU A 133 14.54 22.14 -16.59
C LEU A 133 14.99 21.45 -15.29
N SER A 134 14.31 21.72 -14.18
CA SER A 134 14.51 20.99 -12.92
C SER A 134 13.27 21.06 -12.02
N GLY A 135 13.23 20.20 -11.01
CA GLY A 135 12.22 20.23 -9.97
C GLY A 135 12.52 19.30 -8.80
N VAL A 136 11.75 19.47 -7.73
CA VAL A 136 11.79 18.60 -6.54
C VAL A 136 10.45 17.91 -6.43
N ILE A 137 10.48 16.60 -6.29
CA ILE A 137 9.30 15.79 -5.99
C ILE A 137 9.50 15.22 -4.60
N GLU A 138 8.57 15.55 -3.74
CA GLU A 138 8.45 14.94 -2.44
C GLU A 138 7.25 14.02 -2.53
N SER A 139 7.43 12.74 -2.18
CA SER A 139 6.27 11.97 -1.82
C SER A 139 5.60 12.70 -0.66
N PRO A 140 4.27 12.78 -0.59
CA PRO A 140 3.63 13.13 0.67
C PRO A 140 4.31 12.28 1.74
N GLY A 141 4.78 12.95 2.80
CA GLY A 141 5.65 12.34 3.81
C GLY A 141 5.04 11.05 4.34
N TYR A 142 5.82 10.22 5.05
CA TYR A 142 5.23 9.10 5.75
C TYR A 142 4.11 9.65 6.63
N PRO A 143 2.84 9.42 6.28
CA PRO A 143 1.73 10.03 6.98
C PRO A 143 1.77 9.50 8.40
N GLN A 144 1.47 10.36 9.36
CA GLN A 144 1.32 9.96 10.77
C GLN A 144 0.21 8.89 10.96
N TYR A 145 -0.57 8.64 9.91
CA TYR A 145 -1.65 7.67 9.82
C TYR A 145 -1.96 7.36 8.34
N MET A 146 -1.30 6.37 7.73
CA MET A 146 -1.90 5.67 6.57
C MET A 146 -1.70 4.18 6.65
N ARG A 147 -2.79 3.47 6.36
CA ARG A 147 -2.83 2.08 5.98
C ARG A 147 -2.47 2.07 4.47
N GLN A 148 -1.63 1.15 4.02
CA GLN A 148 -1.03 0.98 2.66
C GLN A 148 -0.95 2.18 1.67
N VAL A 149 0.26 2.51 1.19
CA VAL A 149 0.48 3.53 0.14
C VAL A 149 1.02 2.93 -1.16
N ASN A 150 0.49 3.41 -2.27
CA ASN A 150 0.96 3.13 -3.62
C ASN A 150 1.08 4.46 -4.40
N TYR A 151 2.30 4.91 -4.66
CA TYR A 151 2.57 6.08 -5.49
C TYR A 151 3.32 5.68 -6.74
N GLN A 152 2.94 6.28 -7.87
CA GLN A 152 3.65 6.13 -9.12
C GLN A 152 3.90 7.51 -9.73
N TRP A 153 5.14 7.79 -10.07
CA TRP A 153 5.53 8.96 -10.85
C TRP A 153 6.02 8.53 -12.22
N THR A 154 5.51 9.19 -13.25
CA THR A 154 5.94 8.98 -14.62
C THR A 154 6.56 10.26 -15.15
N PHE A 155 7.81 10.17 -15.63
CA PHE A 155 8.52 11.25 -16.27
C PHE A 155 8.45 11.05 -17.77
N SER A 156 7.69 11.90 -18.45
CA SER A 156 7.62 11.93 -19.90
C SER A 156 8.32 13.19 -20.42
N ASN A 157 9.25 13.03 -21.36
CA ASN A 157 9.90 14.18 -21.98
C ASN A 157 8.90 14.99 -22.81
N SER A 158 8.80 16.28 -22.52
CA SER A 158 8.14 17.26 -23.39
C SER A 158 9.08 17.81 -24.48
N VAL A 159 10.40 17.62 -24.32
CA VAL A 159 11.44 18.11 -25.24
C VAL A 159 12.10 16.93 -25.98
N ALA A 160 12.20 17.02 -27.30
CA ALA A 160 12.84 16.00 -28.14
C ALA A 160 14.34 15.88 -27.81
N ASN A 161 14.86 14.65 -27.76
CA ASN A 161 16.26 14.33 -27.44
C ASN A 161 16.75 14.81 -26.06
N ALA A 162 15.85 15.13 -25.13
CA ALA A 162 16.24 15.47 -23.77
C ALA A 162 16.67 14.24 -22.96
N GLN A 163 17.69 14.38 -22.12
CA GLN A 163 18.03 13.42 -21.08
C GLN A 163 17.49 13.91 -19.75
N VAL A 164 17.05 12.99 -18.89
CA VAL A 164 16.58 13.35 -17.54
C VAL A 164 17.51 12.70 -16.52
N ALA A 165 18.10 13.47 -15.62
CA ALA A 165 18.75 12.93 -14.44
C ALA A 165 17.76 12.96 -13.28
N VAL A 166 17.62 11.84 -12.56
CA VAL A 166 16.87 11.77 -11.31
C VAL A 166 17.83 11.42 -10.19
N TYR A 167 17.78 12.20 -9.12
CA TYR A 167 18.59 12.03 -7.91
C TYR A 167 17.67 11.82 -6.71
N PHE A 168 17.86 10.71 -6.01
CA PHE A 168 17.22 10.44 -4.74
C PHE A 168 18.12 10.88 -3.60
N ASP A 169 17.53 11.57 -2.62
CA ASP A 169 18.16 11.76 -1.32
C ASP A 169 18.22 10.40 -0.56
N ASN A 170 18.45 10.41 0.75
CA ASN A 170 18.42 9.18 1.55
C ASN A 170 17.06 8.47 1.44
N ILE A 171 17.08 7.19 1.05
CA ILE A 171 15.89 6.36 1.00
C ILE A 171 15.89 5.47 2.25
N ASP A 172 15.02 5.74 3.21
CA ASP A 172 14.82 4.86 4.37
C ASP A 172 13.50 4.09 4.23
N LEU A 173 13.59 2.81 3.84
CA LEU A 173 12.43 1.92 3.74
C LEU A 173 12.35 0.90 4.88
N ARG A 174 13.22 0.98 5.90
CA ARG A 174 13.27 -0.03 6.97
C ARG A 174 11.93 -0.19 7.66
N ARG A 175 11.65 -1.43 8.06
CA ARG A 175 10.42 -1.81 8.77
C ARG A 175 10.78 -2.61 10.01
N TYR A 176 10.14 -2.28 11.14
CA TYR A 176 10.34 -2.93 12.44
C TYR A 176 9.29 -4.01 12.74
N HIS A 177 8.09 -3.90 12.15
CA HIS A 177 7.02 -4.88 12.26
C HIS A 177 6.71 -5.37 10.84
N GLY A 178 6.48 -6.69 10.69
CA GLY A 178 6.31 -7.36 9.40
C GLY A 178 5.52 -6.54 8.37
N GLY A 179 6.04 -6.48 7.14
CA GLY A 179 5.51 -5.63 6.09
C GLY A 179 6.55 -5.40 4.99
N MET A 180 6.13 -4.73 3.93
CA MET A 180 6.97 -4.44 2.78
C MET A 180 6.91 -2.95 2.48
N SER A 181 8.06 -2.32 2.32
CA SER A 181 8.19 -1.04 1.63
C SER A 181 9.22 -1.19 0.54
N LYS A 182 8.83 -0.82 -0.67
CA LYS A 182 9.60 -1.03 -1.86
C LYS A 182 9.53 0.21 -2.73
N ILE A 183 10.69 0.64 -3.22
CA ILE A 183 10.77 1.60 -4.31
C ILE A 183 11.44 0.94 -5.50
N THR A 184 10.89 1.15 -6.69
CA THR A 184 11.46 0.70 -7.96
C THR A 184 11.54 1.83 -8.95
N VAL A 185 12.60 1.85 -9.75
CA VAL A 185 12.80 2.78 -10.84
C VAL A 185 13.06 1.98 -12.09
N VAL A 186 12.17 2.08 -13.09
CA VAL A 186 12.26 1.36 -14.36
C VAL A 186 12.02 2.29 -15.54
N ASP A 187 12.64 2.03 -16.67
CA ASP A 187 12.33 2.72 -17.93
C ASP A 187 11.17 2.06 -18.70
N SER A 188 10.85 2.61 -19.87
CA SER A 188 9.83 2.10 -20.78
C SER A 188 10.13 0.72 -21.38
N ARG A 189 11.39 0.26 -21.31
CA ARG A 189 11.82 -1.09 -21.71
C ARG A 189 11.89 -2.05 -20.53
N ASN A 190 11.40 -1.63 -19.35
CA ASN A 190 11.45 -2.37 -18.10
C ASN A 190 12.87 -2.63 -17.58
N THR A 191 13.85 -1.79 -17.97
CA THR A 191 15.21 -1.79 -17.43
C THR A 191 15.17 -1.25 -16.01
N SER A 192 15.61 -2.04 -15.02
CA SER A 192 15.63 -1.64 -13.61
C SER A 192 16.88 -0.83 -13.26
N PHE A 193 16.68 0.39 -12.80
CA PHE A 193 17.75 1.28 -12.30
C PHE A 193 17.90 1.22 -10.78
N LEU A 194 16.79 1.03 -10.07
CA LEU A 194 16.76 0.94 -8.62
C LEU A 194 15.67 -0.02 -8.16
N SER A 195 15.99 -0.85 -7.18
CA SER A 195 15.02 -1.66 -6.45
C SER A 195 15.48 -1.78 -5.00
N VAL A 196 14.87 -1.00 -4.11
CA VAL A 196 15.17 -1.02 -2.67
C VAL A 196 13.94 -1.56 -1.96
N GLN A 197 14.14 -2.54 -1.07
CA GLN A 197 13.06 -3.13 -0.30
C GLN A 197 13.48 -3.28 1.17
N ASN A 198 12.65 -2.79 2.09
CA ASN A 198 12.81 -2.96 3.54
C ASN A 198 14.18 -2.58 4.12
N GLN A 199 14.94 -1.74 3.42
CA GLN A 199 16.30 -1.37 3.79
C GLN A 199 16.53 0.13 3.57
N ARG A 200 17.67 0.61 4.09
CA ARG A 200 18.18 1.94 3.77
C ARG A 200 19.01 1.89 2.50
N HIS A 201 18.95 2.95 1.72
CA HIS A 201 19.84 3.19 0.59
C HIS A 201 20.39 4.61 0.69
N HIS A 202 21.69 4.74 0.47
CA HIS A 202 22.37 6.04 0.39
C HIS A 202 21.87 6.83 -0.83
N PRO A 203 22.14 8.14 -0.92
CA PRO A 203 21.70 8.94 -2.06
C PRO A 203 22.22 8.36 -3.38
N VAL A 204 21.38 8.39 -4.42
CA VAL A 204 21.67 7.74 -5.70
C VAL A 204 21.07 8.50 -6.87
N GLY A 205 21.82 8.62 -7.96
CA GLY A 205 21.40 9.30 -9.18
C GLY A 205 21.42 8.40 -10.41
N PHE A 206 20.49 8.63 -11.33
CA PHE A 206 20.36 7.90 -12.59
C PHE A 206 20.22 8.89 -13.75
N LEU A 207 20.92 8.62 -14.85
CA LEU A 207 20.71 9.32 -16.12
C LEU A 207 19.79 8.49 -17.01
N ILE A 208 18.73 9.11 -17.50
CA ILE A 208 17.66 8.47 -18.25
C ILE A 208 17.85 8.80 -19.72
N THR A 209 18.06 7.74 -20.50
CA THR A 209 18.24 7.81 -21.96
C THR A 209 17.01 7.37 -22.73
N ASN A 210 16.06 6.66 -22.09
CA ASN A 210 14.86 6.11 -22.72
C ASN A 210 13.61 6.44 -21.89
N PRO A 211 12.98 7.62 -22.07
CA PRO A 211 11.71 7.93 -21.42
C PRO A 211 10.55 7.07 -21.98
N PRO A 212 9.40 6.96 -21.28
CA PRO A 212 9.18 7.46 -19.92
C PRO A 212 9.91 6.65 -18.84
N LEU A 213 10.33 7.33 -17.78
CA LEU A 213 10.77 6.68 -16.55
C LEU A 213 9.57 6.53 -15.60
N MET A 214 9.45 5.36 -14.99
CA MET A 214 8.45 5.06 -13.97
C MET A 214 9.13 4.82 -12.62
N ILE A 215 8.73 5.60 -11.63
CA ILE A 215 9.13 5.44 -10.24
C ILE A 215 7.91 4.96 -9.48
N SER A 216 7.98 3.77 -8.90
CA SER A 216 6.89 3.18 -8.12
C SER A 216 7.33 3.01 -6.68
N PHE A 217 6.51 3.51 -5.75
CA PHE A 217 6.70 3.36 -4.32
C PHE A 217 5.49 2.65 -3.72
N TYR A 218 5.76 1.57 -3.00
CA TYR A 218 4.79 0.79 -2.25
C TYR A 218 5.20 0.75 -0.78
N SER A 219 4.23 0.86 0.13
CA SER A 219 4.40 0.52 1.54
C SER A 219 3.15 -0.13 2.09
N SER A 220 3.31 -1.26 2.79
CA SER A 220 2.21 -2.04 3.35
C SER A 220 1.86 -1.68 4.80
N TYR A 221 2.50 -0.68 5.41
CA TYR A 221 2.46 -0.49 6.87
C TYR A 221 2.20 0.95 7.35
N GLN A 222 1.40 1.04 8.41
CA GLN A 222 1.01 2.22 9.18
C GLN A 222 1.90 2.38 10.42
N SER A 223 2.77 3.40 10.49
CA SER A 223 3.36 3.79 11.78
C SER A 223 2.48 4.82 12.47
N ARG A 224 1.95 4.51 13.67
CA ARG A 224 1.34 5.49 14.59
C ARG A 224 2.38 6.26 15.41
N ILE A 225 3.64 5.81 15.39
CA ILE A 225 4.72 6.42 16.16
C ILE A 225 5.39 7.46 15.26
N GLY A 226 5.20 8.73 15.62
CA GLY A 226 5.66 9.93 14.94
C GLY A 226 7.17 9.98 14.74
N HIS A 227 7.66 9.19 13.79
CA HIS A 227 8.86 9.54 13.07
C HIS A 227 8.37 10.47 11.96
N SER A 228 8.79 11.73 12.03
CA SER A 228 8.76 12.66 10.90
C SER A 228 9.65 12.10 9.79
N GLY A 229 9.18 11.04 9.16
CA GLY A 229 9.79 10.51 7.96
C GLY A 229 9.38 11.46 6.86
N ASN A 230 10.21 12.47 6.60
CA ASN A 230 10.22 13.14 5.31
C ASN A 230 10.18 12.00 4.29
N GLY A 231 9.18 12.00 3.40
CA GLY A 231 8.94 10.89 2.49
C GLY A 231 10.12 10.67 1.54
N ILE A 232 9.88 10.04 0.40
CA ILE A 232 10.91 9.99 -0.62
C ILE A 232 11.05 11.39 -1.21
N ARG A 233 12.22 12.00 -1.03
CA ARG A 233 12.60 13.24 -1.70
C ARG A 233 13.50 12.92 -2.87
N MET A 234 13.11 13.41 -4.05
CA MET A 234 13.89 13.26 -5.26
C MET A 234 13.92 14.57 -6.05
N ARG A 235 15.02 14.78 -6.75
CA ARG A 235 15.27 15.93 -7.62
C ARG A 235 15.42 15.43 -9.03
N TYR A 236 14.89 16.18 -9.99
CA TYR A 236 15.10 15.87 -11.40
C TYR A 236 15.68 17.07 -12.14
N PHE A 237 16.48 16.78 -13.16
CA PHE A 237 17.09 17.75 -14.06
C PHE A 237 16.91 17.27 -15.50
N VAL A 238 16.57 18.17 -16.41
CA VAL A 238 16.32 17.89 -17.81
C VAL A 238 17.41 18.59 -18.62
N PHE A 239 18.12 17.84 -19.44
CA PHE A 239 19.19 18.34 -20.30
C PHE A 239 18.75 18.21 -21.76
N SER A 240 18.73 19.31 -22.50
CA SER A 240 18.57 19.27 -23.95
C SER A 240 19.94 19.21 -24.62
N GLY A 241 20.06 18.51 -25.76
CA GLY A 241 21.31 18.46 -26.54
C GLY A 241 21.87 19.84 -26.96
N SER A 242 21.07 20.91 -26.83
CA SER A 242 21.48 22.31 -27.03
C SER A 242 22.32 22.89 -25.88
N ASP A 243 22.37 22.28 -24.69
CA ASP A 243 23.15 22.79 -23.55
C ASP A 243 24.64 22.40 -23.60
N LYS A 244 25.10 21.74 -24.69
CA LYS A 244 26.52 21.47 -24.94
C LYS A 244 27.34 22.71 -25.34
N GLN A 245 26.76 23.91 -25.29
CA GLN A 245 27.46 25.17 -25.52
C GLN A 245 27.18 26.21 -24.42
N SER A 246 27.72 25.98 -23.21
CA SER A 246 28.21 27.13 -22.41
C SER A 246 29.26 26.70 -21.39
N ARG A 247 30.51 26.93 -21.80
CA ARG A 247 31.75 27.18 -21.02
C ARG A 247 32.23 26.12 -20.04
#